data_AF-A0A0D8YEM6-F1
#
_entry.id   AF-A0A0D8YEM6-F1
#
_cell.length_a   1.000
_cell.length_b   1.000
_cell.length_c   1.000
_cell.angle_alpha   90.00
_cell.angle_beta   90.00
_cell.angle_gamma   90.00
#
_symmetry.space_group_name_H-M   'P 1'
#
loop_
_entity.id
_entity.type
_entity.pdbx_description
1 polymer ?
#
loop_
_entity_poly.entity_id
_entity_poly.type
_entity_poly.pdbx_seq_one_letter_code
_entity_poly.pdbx_strand_id
1 'polypeptide(L)'
;MSFPYFLPLSCTDDCEVENESKCRRVSHSRGEQLSCWNKNTCQEDCPFDRINGSAGPGCADSNGAKCHDQCVAGCTVPNDDKACYGCLHYNHDGACIESCPPNLFVYLNRRCITEAECDAGVGLILELYYGNEDLICRMSTLRGGKEVYKPANGICSTICPDGLEEDPSNKKRCRKCAGECVRKCPGNITIESMSKAMQLKHCSVIEGYLEIEMRVGMSTVAASQLTEVFGKITTIDGYGFLKYFFISIMM
;
A
#
# COMPACT_ATOMS: atom_id res chain seq x y z
N MET A 1 12.84 54.22 -14.23
CA MET A 1 11.96 53.12 -14.64
C MET A 1 11.80 52.21 -13.44
N SER A 2 10.65 52.33 -12.77
CA SER A 2 10.33 51.60 -11.55
C SER A 2 9.82 50.22 -11.95
N PHE A 3 10.51 49.15 -11.55
CA PHE A 3 10.00 47.79 -11.69
C PHE A 3 8.76 47.64 -10.80
N PRO A 4 7.62 47.13 -11.30
CA PRO A 4 6.48 46.84 -10.45
C PRO A 4 6.89 45.69 -9.53
N TYR A 5 6.82 45.93 -8.23
CA TYR A 5 6.93 44.90 -7.20
C TYR A 5 5.78 43.90 -7.44
N PHE A 6 6.11 42.71 -7.94
CA PHE A 6 5.21 41.56 -7.83
C PHE A 6 5.04 41.27 -6.33
N LEU A 7 3.88 41.62 -5.79
CA LEU A 7 3.40 41.05 -4.53
C LEU A 7 3.43 39.52 -4.69
N PRO A 8 4.01 38.76 -3.75
CA PRO A 8 3.85 37.31 -3.77
C PRO A 8 2.34 37.04 -3.69
N LEU A 9 1.80 36.22 -4.60
CA LEU A 9 0.44 35.71 -4.45
C LEU A 9 0.39 34.95 -3.12
N SER A 10 -0.13 35.60 -2.08
CA SER A 10 -0.53 34.91 -0.87
C SER A 10 -1.72 34.03 -1.23
N CYS A 11 -1.57 32.72 -1.09
CA CYS A 11 -2.72 31.83 -1.16
C CYS A 11 -3.64 32.20 0.02
N THR A 12 -4.90 32.50 -0.28
CA THR A 12 -5.94 32.65 0.72
C THR A 12 -6.55 31.27 0.96
N ASP A 13 -6.64 30.84 2.22
CA ASP A 13 -7.20 29.54 2.60
C ASP A 13 -8.74 29.54 2.61
N ASP A 14 -9.37 30.54 1.98
CA ASP A 14 -10.81 30.76 2.02
C ASP A 14 -11.56 29.81 1.07
N CYS A 15 -12.57 29.12 1.60
CA CYS A 15 -13.47 28.26 0.85
C CYS A 15 -14.71 29.01 0.40
N GLU A 16 -14.96 29.04 -0.91
CA GLU A 16 -16.17 29.61 -1.52
C GLU A 16 -17.05 28.46 -2.05
N VAL A 17 -17.66 27.72 -1.12
CA VAL A 17 -18.53 26.58 -1.44
C VAL A 17 -20.01 26.97 -1.46
N GLU A 18 -20.78 26.39 -2.39
CA GLU A 18 -22.22 26.71 -2.51
C GLU A 18 -23.04 26.27 -1.31
N ASN A 19 -22.63 25.18 -0.64
CA ASN A 19 -23.34 24.63 0.50
C ASN A 19 -22.39 24.21 1.63
N GLU A 20 -22.13 25.13 2.57
CA GLU A 20 -21.29 24.87 3.74
C GLU A 20 -21.83 23.79 4.68
N SER A 21 -23.13 23.50 4.67
CA SER A 21 -23.75 22.59 5.66
C SER A 21 -23.28 21.14 5.55
N LYS A 22 -22.79 20.74 4.37
CA LYS A 22 -22.21 19.42 4.11
C LYS A 22 -20.71 19.36 4.39
N CYS A 23 -20.08 20.49 4.69
CA CYS A 23 -18.64 20.60 4.75
C CYS A 23 -18.13 20.44 6.18
N ARG A 24 -17.02 19.71 6.32
CA ARG A 24 -16.33 19.55 7.59
C ARG A 24 -15.70 20.85 8.05
N ARG A 25 -15.89 21.17 9.33
CA ARG A 25 -15.19 22.25 10.03
C ARG A 25 -14.08 21.67 10.90
N VAL A 26 -12.92 22.33 10.89
CA VAL A 26 -11.73 21.94 11.67
C VAL A 26 -11.28 23.11 12.52
N SER A 27 -10.98 22.84 13.79
CA SER A 27 -10.46 23.85 14.71
C SER A 27 -8.93 23.86 14.67
N HIS A 28 -8.35 25.04 14.41
CA HIS A 28 -6.91 25.26 14.43
C HIS A 28 -6.55 26.44 15.34
N SER A 29 -5.25 26.75 15.46
CA SER A 29 -4.74 27.84 16.31
C SER A 29 -5.27 29.23 15.93
N ARG A 30 -5.79 29.40 14.69
CA ARG A 30 -6.37 30.66 14.19
C ARG A 30 -7.90 30.71 14.27
N GLY A 31 -8.56 29.68 14.80
CA GLY A 31 -10.01 29.56 14.85
C GLY A 31 -10.54 28.34 14.10
N GLU A 32 -11.88 28.25 14.02
CA GLU A 32 -12.57 27.21 13.26
C GLU A 32 -12.74 27.64 11.80
N GLN A 33 -12.38 26.75 10.86
CA GLN A 33 -12.46 27.00 9.43
C GLN A 33 -13.02 25.76 8.70
N LEU A 34 -13.60 25.99 7.52
CA LEU A 34 -13.97 24.92 6.60
C LEU A 34 -12.72 24.20 6.06
N SER A 35 -12.79 22.88 5.95
CA SER A 35 -11.77 22.10 5.28
C SER A 35 -12.12 21.89 3.81
N CYS A 36 -11.20 22.22 2.89
CA CYS A 36 -11.48 22.16 1.45
C CYS A 36 -10.31 21.61 0.64
N TRP A 37 -10.64 20.89 -0.44
CA TRP A 37 -9.69 20.35 -1.41
C TRP A 37 -9.26 21.40 -2.44
N ASN A 38 -10.17 22.31 -2.76
CA ASN A 38 -9.93 23.47 -3.60
C ASN A 38 -10.91 24.59 -3.20
N LYS A 39 -10.84 25.72 -3.90
CA LYS A 39 -11.65 26.90 -3.62
C LYS A 39 -13.16 26.62 -3.51
N ASN A 40 -13.69 25.72 -4.33
CA ASN A 40 -15.13 25.49 -4.47
C ASN A 40 -15.56 24.08 -4.05
N THR A 41 -14.64 23.22 -3.61
CA THR A 41 -14.92 21.83 -3.20
C THR A 41 -14.42 21.62 -1.78
N CYS A 42 -15.35 21.46 -0.84
CA CYS A 42 -14.99 21.15 0.53
C CYS A 42 -14.72 19.66 0.75
N GLN A 43 -14.04 19.34 1.84
CA GLN A 43 -14.09 18.02 2.42
C GLN A 43 -15.45 17.84 3.09
N GLU A 44 -16.25 16.89 2.61
CA GLU A 44 -17.57 16.62 3.18
C GLU A 44 -17.44 16.05 4.60
N ASP A 45 -18.41 16.40 5.45
CA ASP A 45 -18.51 15.83 6.78
C ASP A 45 -19.32 14.54 6.75
N CYS A 46 -18.76 13.49 7.32
CA CYS A 46 -19.41 12.21 7.45
C CYS A 46 -19.13 11.62 8.84
N PRO A 47 -20.18 11.31 9.64
CA PRO A 47 -20.02 10.72 10.97
C PRO A 47 -19.45 9.29 10.95
N PHE A 48 -19.36 8.66 9.77
CA PHE A 48 -18.87 7.30 9.57
C PHE A 48 -17.49 7.25 8.89
N ASP A 49 -16.82 8.39 8.69
CA ASP A 49 -15.46 8.43 8.12
C ASP A 49 -14.43 7.75 9.02
N ARG A 50 -14.60 7.87 10.34
CA ARG A 50 -13.76 7.20 11.34
C ARG A 50 -14.58 6.62 12.46
N ILE A 51 -14.28 5.38 12.82
CA ILE A 51 -14.90 4.67 13.93
C ILE A 51 -13.77 4.22 14.86
N ASN A 52 -13.80 4.65 16.12
CA ASN A 52 -12.78 4.32 17.14
C ASN A 52 -11.33 4.64 16.72
N GLY A 53 -11.13 5.71 15.93
CA GLY A 53 -9.82 6.14 15.45
C GLY A 53 -9.34 5.48 14.16
N SER A 54 -9.99 4.40 13.73
CA SER A 54 -9.73 3.70 12.46
C SER A 54 -10.57 4.26 11.32
N ALA A 55 -10.16 4.00 10.08
CA ALA A 55 -10.97 4.33 8.91
C ALA A 55 -12.32 3.60 8.99
N GLY A 56 -13.41 4.34 8.82
CA GLY A 56 -14.76 3.82 8.78
C GLY A 56 -15.28 3.64 7.34
N PRO A 57 -16.51 3.14 7.20
CA PRO A 57 -17.07 2.81 5.90
C PRO A 57 -17.46 4.03 5.05
N GLY A 58 -17.58 5.20 5.68
CA GLY A 58 -18.03 6.43 5.02
C GLY A 58 -19.55 6.50 4.86
N CYS A 59 -19.97 7.55 4.16
CA CYS A 59 -21.38 7.89 3.94
C CYS A 59 -21.78 7.64 2.49
N ALA A 60 -23.05 7.30 2.28
CA ALA A 60 -23.60 7.09 0.96
C ALA A 60 -23.97 8.42 0.29
N ASP A 61 -23.65 8.59 -0.99
CA ASP A 61 -23.95 9.85 -1.71
C ASP A 61 -25.46 10.14 -1.78
N SER A 62 -26.28 9.09 -1.77
CA SER A 62 -27.73 9.18 -1.96
C SER A 62 -28.45 9.87 -0.80
N ASN A 63 -28.01 9.67 0.44
CA ASN A 63 -28.71 10.17 1.62
C ASN A 63 -27.82 10.40 2.86
N GLY A 64 -26.50 10.25 2.74
CA GLY A 64 -25.55 10.38 3.85
C GLY A 64 -25.60 9.23 4.88
N ALA A 65 -26.38 8.17 4.64
CA ALA A 65 -26.45 7.02 5.54
C ALA A 65 -25.15 6.20 5.50
N LYS A 66 -24.95 5.39 6.53
CA LYS A 66 -23.75 4.55 6.69
C LYS A 66 -23.61 3.56 5.52
N CYS A 67 -22.41 3.50 4.95
CA CYS A 67 -22.04 2.46 3.99
C CYS A 67 -21.89 1.08 4.65
N HIS A 68 -21.81 0.03 3.83
CA HIS A 68 -21.58 -1.33 4.34
C HIS A 68 -20.28 -1.40 5.14
N ASP A 69 -20.21 -2.24 6.18
CA ASP A 69 -19.04 -2.33 7.08
C ASP A 69 -17.75 -2.77 6.38
N GLN A 70 -17.86 -3.40 5.21
CA GLN A 70 -16.73 -3.78 4.37
C GLN A 70 -16.34 -2.70 3.36
N CYS A 71 -17.06 -1.58 3.27
CA CYS A 71 -16.66 -0.43 2.47
C CYS A 71 -15.59 0.39 3.19
N VAL A 72 -14.89 1.23 2.43
CA VAL A 72 -14.11 2.37 2.93
C VAL A 72 -14.32 3.57 2.02
N ALA A 73 -14.17 4.77 2.59
CA ALA A 73 -14.24 6.06 1.90
C ALA A 73 -15.60 6.44 1.28
N GLY A 74 -16.66 5.63 1.45
CA GLY A 74 -18.00 5.91 0.96
C GLY A 74 -18.55 4.87 -0.02
N CYS A 75 -19.77 5.13 -0.49
CA CYS A 75 -20.53 4.23 -1.35
C CYS A 75 -21.63 5.00 -2.10
N THR A 76 -22.14 4.42 -3.18
CA THR A 76 -23.27 4.99 -3.92
C THR A 76 -24.62 4.60 -3.30
N VAL A 77 -24.72 3.40 -2.74
CA VAL A 77 -25.92 2.84 -2.09
C VAL A 77 -25.61 2.48 -0.63
N PRO A 78 -26.42 2.92 0.34
CA PRO A 78 -26.20 2.62 1.75
C PRO A 78 -26.27 1.13 2.03
N ASN A 79 -25.37 0.66 2.91
CA ASN A 79 -25.34 -0.73 3.39
C ASN A 79 -25.34 -1.82 2.29
N ASP A 80 -24.80 -1.52 1.11
CA ASP A 80 -24.60 -2.47 0.01
C ASP A 80 -23.09 -2.69 -0.21
N ASP A 81 -22.65 -3.94 -0.12
CA ASP A 81 -21.24 -4.34 -0.23
C ASP A 81 -20.70 -4.28 -1.66
N LYS A 82 -21.56 -4.13 -2.67
CA LYS A 82 -21.21 -3.96 -4.09
C LYS A 82 -21.21 -2.50 -4.53
N ALA A 83 -21.70 -1.60 -3.69
CA ALA A 83 -21.81 -0.18 -3.99
C ALA A 83 -20.65 0.65 -3.42
N CYS A 84 -19.64 0.01 -2.83
CA CYS A 84 -18.50 0.66 -2.19
C CYS A 84 -17.55 1.32 -3.19
N TYR A 85 -16.93 2.44 -2.79
CA TYR A 85 -15.80 3.02 -3.53
C TYR A 85 -14.48 2.29 -3.33
N GLY A 86 -14.29 1.71 -2.14
CA GLY A 86 -13.18 0.84 -1.83
C GLY A 86 -13.60 -0.23 -0.83
N CYS A 87 -12.85 -1.33 -0.79
CA CYS A 87 -13.06 -2.39 0.19
C CYS A 87 -12.07 -2.24 1.34
N LEU A 88 -12.57 -2.44 2.57
CA LEU A 88 -11.76 -2.48 3.78
C LEU A 88 -10.76 -3.65 3.74
N HIS A 89 -11.23 -4.82 3.29
CA HIS A 89 -10.43 -6.03 3.17
C HIS A 89 -10.25 -6.41 1.70
N TYR A 90 -11.15 -7.20 1.12
CA TYR A 90 -10.95 -7.77 -0.20
C TYR A 90 -12.14 -7.52 -1.12
N ASN A 91 -11.84 -7.31 -2.40
CA ASN A 91 -12.84 -7.32 -3.46
C ASN A 91 -12.93 -8.71 -4.10
N HIS A 92 -14.14 -9.19 -4.33
CA HIS A 92 -14.43 -10.38 -5.12
C HIS A 92 -15.76 -10.19 -5.86
N ASP A 93 -15.73 -10.33 -7.19
CA ASP A 93 -16.91 -10.16 -8.06
C ASP A 93 -17.71 -8.88 -7.82
N GLY A 94 -16.98 -7.78 -7.58
CA GLY A 94 -17.54 -6.47 -7.32
C GLY A 94 -18.00 -6.23 -5.88
N ALA A 95 -18.09 -7.27 -5.04
CA ALA A 95 -18.44 -7.14 -3.63
C ALA A 95 -17.21 -6.96 -2.74
N CYS A 96 -17.36 -6.18 -1.67
CA CYS A 96 -16.38 -6.06 -0.59
C CYS A 96 -16.65 -7.09 0.51
N ILE A 97 -15.70 -7.98 0.71
CA ILE A 97 -15.81 -9.12 1.63
C ILE A 97 -14.66 -9.12 2.63
N GLU A 98 -14.92 -9.67 3.82
CA GLU A 98 -13.96 -9.72 4.93
C GLU A 98 -12.83 -10.74 4.68
N SER A 99 -13.14 -11.86 4.02
CA SER A 99 -12.20 -12.95 3.78
C SER A 99 -12.47 -13.60 2.44
N CYS A 100 -11.40 -14.02 1.75
CA CYS A 100 -11.57 -14.72 0.48
C CYS A 100 -12.30 -16.06 0.66
N PRO A 101 -13.24 -16.40 -0.24
CA PRO A 101 -13.90 -17.70 -0.25
C PRO A 101 -12.90 -18.87 -0.30
N PRO A 102 -13.33 -20.07 0.12
CA PRO A 102 -12.52 -21.27 -0.04
C PRO A 102 -12.06 -21.46 -1.49
N ASN A 103 -10.83 -21.92 -1.68
CA ASN A 103 -10.17 -22.13 -2.97
C ASN A 103 -9.76 -20.86 -3.75
N LEU A 104 -9.93 -19.67 -3.16
CA LEU A 104 -9.37 -18.43 -3.69
C LEU A 104 -8.17 -17.98 -2.88
N PHE A 105 -7.37 -17.12 -3.50
CA PHE A 105 -6.13 -16.59 -2.96
C PHE A 105 -6.19 -15.07 -2.87
N VAL A 106 -5.75 -14.54 -1.72
CA VAL A 106 -5.54 -13.11 -1.53
C VAL A 106 -4.40 -12.65 -2.43
N TYR A 107 -4.69 -11.69 -3.31
CA TYR A 107 -3.72 -11.08 -4.22
C TYR A 107 -3.57 -9.60 -3.91
N LEU A 108 -2.30 -9.17 -3.76
CA LEU A 108 -1.92 -7.78 -3.43
C LEU A 108 -2.64 -7.20 -2.21
N ASN A 109 -3.07 -8.08 -1.29
CA ASN A 109 -3.87 -7.71 -0.12
C ASN A 109 -5.10 -6.85 -0.46
N ARG A 110 -5.73 -7.08 -1.62
CA ARG A 110 -6.83 -6.25 -2.11
C ARG A 110 -7.97 -7.03 -2.75
N ARG A 111 -7.70 -8.20 -3.36
CA ARG A 111 -8.74 -8.97 -4.05
C ARG A 111 -8.48 -10.46 -3.97
N CYS A 112 -9.52 -11.23 -4.24
CA CYS A 112 -9.47 -12.68 -4.32
C CYS A 112 -9.34 -13.11 -5.78
N ILE A 113 -8.41 -14.01 -6.06
CA ILE A 113 -8.19 -14.60 -7.39
C ILE A 113 -8.10 -16.11 -7.29
N THR A 114 -8.30 -16.79 -8.41
CA THR A 114 -8.13 -18.24 -8.55
C THR A 114 -6.65 -18.64 -8.61
N GLU A 115 -6.37 -19.93 -8.38
CA GLU A 115 -5.02 -20.49 -8.54
C GLU A 115 -4.48 -20.27 -9.97
N ALA A 116 -5.32 -20.44 -10.98
CA ALA A 116 -4.95 -20.25 -12.39
C ALA A 116 -4.55 -18.80 -12.69
N GLU A 117 -5.27 -17.82 -12.15
CA GLU A 117 -4.91 -16.40 -12.28
C GLU A 117 -3.60 -16.08 -11.54
N CYS A 118 -3.36 -16.70 -10.38
CA CYS A 118 -2.10 -16.56 -9.66
C CYS A 118 -0.92 -17.10 -10.49
N ASP A 119 -1.08 -18.29 -11.07
CA ASP A 119 -0.04 -18.97 -11.86
C ASP A 119 0.29 -18.25 -13.18
N ALA A 120 -0.70 -17.58 -13.77
CA ALA A 120 -0.56 -16.81 -15.00
C ALA A 120 0.21 -15.49 -14.77
N GLY A 121 0.22 -14.97 -13.54
CA GLY A 121 0.88 -13.72 -13.18
C GLY A 121 0.25 -12.49 -13.84
N VAL A 122 0.95 -11.35 -13.77
CA VAL A 122 0.47 -10.04 -14.25
C VAL A 122 0.10 -10.03 -15.75
N GLY A 123 0.60 -10.99 -16.54
CA GLY A 123 0.35 -11.10 -17.98
C GLY A 123 -1.13 -11.27 -18.34
N LEU A 124 -1.87 -12.15 -17.64
CA LEU A 124 -3.27 -12.43 -17.97
C LEU A 124 -4.21 -11.26 -17.64
N ILE A 125 -3.92 -10.55 -16.55
CA ILE A 125 -4.71 -9.39 -16.10
C ILE A 125 -4.66 -8.25 -17.12
N LEU A 126 -3.55 -8.13 -17.85
CA LEU A 126 -3.36 -7.08 -18.86
C LEU A 126 -3.85 -7.48 -20.25
N GLU A 127 -3.71 -8.75 -20.65
CA GLU A 127 -4.29 -9.25 -21.91
C GLU A 127 -5.80 -9.06 -21.94
N LEU A 128 -6.49 -9.39 -20.84
CA LEU A 128 -7.94 -9.29 -20.75
C LEU A 128 -8.45 -7.85 -20.72
N TYR A 129 -7.63 -6.87 -20.35
CA TYR A 129 -8.06 -5.47 -20.16
C TYR A 129 -7.60 -4.51 -21.26
N TYR A 130 -6.45 -4.75 -21.90
CA TYR A 130 -5.86 -3.81 -22.86
C TYR A 130 -5.53 -4.40 -24.24
N GLY A 131 -5.63 -5.73 -24.44
CA GLY A 131 -5.56 -6.36 -25.76
C GLY A 131 -4.29 -6.06 -26.56
N ASN A 132 -3.19 -5.67 -25.92
CA ASN A 132 -1.99 -5.18 -26.60
C ASN A 132 -0.73 -5.85 -26.03
N GLU A 133 -0.17 -6.79 -26.79
CA GLU A 133 1.01 -7.58 -26.42
C GLU A 133 2.25 -6.72 -26.10
N ASP A 134 2.33 -5.51 -26.68
CA ASP A 134 3.47 -4.60 -26.51
C ASP A 134 3.52 -3.97 -25.10
N LEU A 135 2.36 -3.88 -24.42
CA LEU A 135 2.25 -3.32 -23.06
C LEU A 135 2.73 -4.33 -21.99
N ILE A 136 2.51 -5.62 -22.23
CA ILE A 136 2.91 -6.74 -21.37
C ILE A 136 4.44 -6.80 -21.30
N CYS A 137 5.11 -6.59 -22.44
CA CYS A 137 6.55 -6.57 -22.53
C CYS A 137 7.16 -5.30 -21.88
N ARG A 138 6.52 -4.13 -22.06
CA ARG A 138 6.94 -2.86 -21.43
C ARG A 138 6.83 -2.86 -19.90
N MET A 139 5.80 -3.45 -19.31
CA MET A 139 5.70 -3.55 -17.85
C MET A 139 6.62 -4.62 -17.25
N SER A 140 6.84 -5.73 -17.97
CA SER A 140 7.80 -6.77 -17.57
C SER A 140 9.26 -6.28 -17.61
N THR A 141 9.56 -5.31 -18.48
CA THR A 141 10.89 -4.66 -18.57
C THR A 141 11.04 -3.47 -17.62
N LEU A 142 9.97 -2.72 -17.31
CA LEU A 142 9.99 -1.62 -16.33
C LEU A 142 10.08 -2.09 -14.86
N ARG A 143 9.66 -3.32 -14.55
CA ARG A 143 9.71 -3.90 -13.19
C ARG A 143 10.72 -5.04 -13.01
N GLY A 144 11.80 -5.05 -13.78
CA GLY A 144 12.97 -5.87 -13.43
C GLY A 144 12.73 -7.38 -13.30
N GLY A 145 11.97 -7.98 -14.22
CA GLY A 145 11.88 -9.44 -14.36
C GLY A 145 10.47 -10.02 -14.27
N LYS A 146 10.33 -11.27 -14.72
CA LYS A 146 9.09 -12.04 -14.65
C LYS A 146 8.86 -12.49 -13.21
N GLU A 147 8.17 -11.67 -12.41
CA GLU A 147 7.75 -12.01 -11.04
C GLU A 147 7.02 -13.37 -11.04
N VAL A 148 7.56 -14.33 -10.30
CA VAL A 148 6.97 -15.68 -10.18
C VAL A 148 6.07 -15.71 -8.96
N TYR A 149 4.77 -15.60 -9.21
CA TYR A 149 3.74 -15.75 -8.19
C TYR A 149 3.55 -17.22 -7.81
N LYS A 150 3.24 -17.44 -6.53
CA LYS A 150 3.15 -18.75 -5.88
C LYS A 150 1.87 -18.79 -5.03
N PRO A 151 0.89 -19.63 -5.37
CA PRO A 151 -0.30 -19.82 -4.55
C PRO A 151 0.05 -20.71 -3.33
N ALA A 152 -0.12 -20.18 -2.12
CA ALA A 152 0.16 -20.91 -0.88
C ALA A 152 -0.62 -20.35 0.32
N ASN A 153 -1.18 -21.22 1.18
CA ASN A 153 -1.95 -20.84 2.38
C ASN A 153 -2.99 -19.72 2.14
N GLY A 154 -3.71 -19.78 1.02
CA GLY A 154 -4.73 -18.78 0.68
C GLY A 154 -4.18 -17.42 0.25
N ILE A 155 -2.87 -17.30 -0.02
CA ILE A 155 -2.22 -16.09 -0.50
C ILE A 155 -1.55 -16.36 -1.84
N CYS A 156 -1.68 -15.43 -2.78
CA CYS A 156 -0.93 -15.40 -4.03
C CYS A 156 0.13 -14.31 -3.94
N SER A 157 1.39 -14.71 -3.83
CA SER A 157 2.52 -13.79 -3.61
C SER A 157 3.77 -14.27 -4.35
N THR A 158 4.69 -13.35 -4.63
CA THR A 158 6.03 -13.69 -5.13
C THR A 158 6.92 -14.29 -4.05
N ILE A 159 6.55 -14.14 -2.78
CA ILE A 159 7.27 -14.64 -1.62
C ILE A 159 6.36 -15.62 -0.86
N CYS A 160 6.90 -16.79 -0.50
CA CYS A 160 6.16 -17.79 0.27
C CYS A 160 5.77 -17.24 1.66
N PRO A 161 4.56 -17.55 2.14
CA PRO A 161 4.10 -17.11 3.45
C PRO A 161 4.82 -17.85 4.58
N ASP A 162 4.61 -17.39 5.81
CA ASP A 162 5.33 -17.92 6.97
C ASP A 162 5.11 -19.42 7.18
N GLY A 163 6.19 -20.13 7.54
CA GLY A 163 6.20 -21.59 7.68
C GLY A 163 6.37 -22.37 6.37
N LEU A 164 6.47 -21.67 5.23
CA LEU A 164 6.79 -22.25 3.93
C LEU A 164 8.04 -21.61 3.31
N GLU A 165 8.73 -22.37 2.47
CA GLU A 165 9.87 -21.92 1.67
C GLU A 165 9.64 -22.25 0.18
N GLU A 166 10.35 -21.56 -0.71
CA GLU A 166 10.29 -21.85 -2.14
C GLU A 166 10.81 -23.27 -2.42
N ASP A 167 10.07 -24.03 -3.24
CA ASP A 167 10.49 -25.37 -3.63
C ASP A 167 11.69 -25.30 -4.60
N PRO A 168 12.85 -25.90 -4.25
CA PRO A 168 14.03 -25.91 -5.11
C PRO A 168 13.80 -26.55 -6.48
N SER A 169 12.85 -27.48 -6.59
CA SER A 169 12.49 -28.15 -7.84
C SER A 169 11.46 -27.39 -8.65
N ASN A 170 10.62 -26.56 -8.01
CA ASN A 170 9.59 -25.79 -8.69
C ASN A 170 9.39 -24.42 -8.06
N LYS A 171 9.99 -23.39 -8.66
CA LYS A 171 9.88 -21.99 -8.22
C LYS A 171 8.46 -21.44 -8.19
N LYS A 172 7.43 -22.12 -8.72
CA LYS A 172 6.03 -21.70 -8.57
C LYS A 172 5.35 -22.21 -7.31
N ARG A 173 6.01 -23.11 -6.56
CA ARG A 173 5.43 -23.76 -5.38
C ARG A 173 6.18 -23.41 -4.12
N CYS A 174 5.43 -23.41 -3.04
CA CYS A 174 5.95 -23.31 -1.69
C CYS A 174 5.81 -24.67 -1.01
N ARG A 175 6.83 -25.10 -0.29
CA ARG A 175 6.83 -26.34 0.50
C ARG A 175 7.03 -26.03 1.98
N LYS A 176 6.61 -26.95 2.85
CA LYS A 176 6.88 -26.82 4.30
C LYS A 176 8.38 -26.86 4.54
N CYS A 177 8.86 -25.96 5.40
CA CYS A 177 10.25 -25.93 5.79
C CYS A 177 10.62 -27.20 6.57
N ALA A 178 11.77 -27.80 6.27
CA ALA A 178 12.31 -28.94 7.03
C ALA A 178 13.03 -28.51 8.32
N GLY A 179 13.28 -27.21 8.48
CA GLY A 179 13.97 -26.59 9.61
C GLY A 179 13.66 -25.08 9.67
N GLU A 180 14.67 -24.25 9.90
CA GLU A 180 14.49 -22.79 9.80
C GLU A 180 14.15 -22.39 8.36
N CYS A 181 13.02 -21.70 8.17
CA CYS A 181 12.52 -21.34 6.85
C CYS A 181 13.45 -20.33 6.17
N VAL A 182 13.90 -20.65 4.95
CA VAL A 182 14.63 -19.71 4.12
C VAL A 182 13.64 -18.89 3.30
N ARG A 183 13.48 -17.62 3.66
CA ARG A 183 12.64 -16.68 2.91
C ARG A 183 13.50 -15.82 2.00
N LYS A 184 13.38 -16.03 0.69
CA LYS A 184 14.03 -15.22 -0.33
C LYS A 184 13.18 -14.01 -0.65
N CYS A 185 13.81 -12.84 -0.67
CA CYS A 185 13.16 -11.57 -0.97
C CYS A 185 13.90 -10.86 -2.10
N PRO A 186 13.18 -10.15 -2.98
CA PRO A 186 13.80 -9.40 -4.06
C PRO A 186 14.71 -8.31 -3.47
N GLY A 187 15.94 -8.25 -3.96
CA GLY A 187 16.90 -7.21 -3.67
C GLY A 187 16.83 -6.05 -4.67
N ASN A 188 17.97 -5.38 -4.84
CA ASN A 188 18.13 -4.16 -5.63
C ASN A 188 17.29 -2.99 -5.09
N ILE A 189 17.25 -2.89 -3.76
CA ILE A 189 16.42 -1.94 -3.03
C ILE A 189 17.27 -1.01 -2.16
N THR A 190 16.88 0.27 -2.14
CA THR A 190 17.39 1.28 -1.22
C THR A 190 16.35 1.58 -0.13
N ILE A 191 16.70 1.25 1.11
CA ILE A 191 15.88 1.45 2.30
C ILE A 191 16.16 2.83 2.88
N GLU A 192 15.25 3.77 2.65
CA GLU A 192 15.33 5.16 3.17
C GLU A 192 14.31 5.45 4.28
N SER A 193 13.46 4.47 4.63
CA SER A 193 12.39 4.61 5.61
C SER A 193 12.05 3.28 6.29
N MET A 194 11.44 3.36 7.48
CA MET A 194 10.99 2.17 8.21
C MET A 194 9.92 1.38 7.43
N SER A 195 9.05 2.06 6.68
CA SER A 195 8.03 1.38 5.86
C SER A 195 8.64 0.52 4.76
N LYS A 196 9.74 0.97 4.13
CA LYS A 196 10.50 0.14 3.18
C LYS A 196 11.22 -0.99 3.90
N ALA A 197 11.81 -0.72 5.06
CA ALA A 197 12.50 -1.73 5.86
C ALA A 197 11.55 -2.89 6.24
N MET A 198 10.32 -2.58 6.67
CA MET A 198 9.31 -3.59 7.05
C MET A 198 8.97 -4.60 5.94
N GLN A 199 9.24 -4.28 4.66
CA GLN A 199 9.08 -5.23 3.55
C GLN A 199 10.09 -6.39 3.61
N LEU A 200 11.23 -6.16 4.27
CA LEU A 200 12.29 -7.15 4.46
C LEU A 200 12.12 -7.95 5.75
N LYS A 201 11.06 -7.69 6.52
CA LYS A 201 10.76 -8.44 7.73
C LYS A 201 10.62 -9.93 7.40
N HIS A 202 11.32 -10.75 8.17
CA HIS A 202 11.39 -12.21 8.00
C HIS A 202 12.13 -12.71 6.76
N CYS A 203 12.79 -11.85 5.97
CA CYS A 203 13.66 -12.29 4.89
C CYS A 203 14.97 -12.89 5.46
N SER A 204 15.39 -14.02 4.90
CA SER A 204 16.66 -14.68 5.22
C SER A 204 17.72 -14.39 4.16
N VAL A 205 17.30 -14.34 2.89
CA VAL A 205 18.17 -14.14 1.74
C VAL A 205 17.64 -12.99 0.89
N ILE A 206 18.52 -12.05 0.54
CA ILE A 206 18.23 -10.96 -0.39
C ILE A 206 18.84 -11.26 -1.75
N GLU A 207 17.99 -11.39 -2.76
CA GLU A 207 18.41 -11.66 -4.16
C GLU A 207 18.83 -10.35 -4.85
N GLY A 208 20.12 -10.02 -4.82
CA GLY A 208 20.68 -8.79 -5.40
C GLY A 208 21.41 -7.96 -4.35
N TYR A 209 21.36 -6.62 -4.47
CA TYR A 209 21.99 -5.71 -3.50
C TYR A 209 20.99 -5.11 -2.51
N LEU A 210 21.46 -4.70 -1.34
CA LEU A 210 20.69 -4.01 -0.31
C LEU A 210 21.44 -2.74 0.09
N GLU A 211 20.85 -1.58 -0.15
CA GLU A 211 21.37 -0.30 0.34
C GLU A 211 20.50 0.22 1.48
N ILE A 212 21.08 0.56 2.63
CA ILE A 212 20.36 1.15 3.76
C ILE A 212 20.82 2.60 3.93
N GLU A 213 19.91 3.55 3.75
CA GLU A 213 20.12 4.97 3.94
C GLU A 213 19.42 5.43 5.21
N MET A 214 20.18 5.62 6.28
CA MET A 214 19.63 6.02 7.57
C MET A 214 19.42 7.54 7.60
N ARG A 215 18.19 7.98 7.32
CA ARG A 215 17.75 9.37 7.44
C ARG A 215 17.25 9.70 8.84
N VAL A 216 17.24 10.99 9.19
CA VAL A 216 16.66 11.50 10.44
C VAL A 216 15.17 11.11 10.50
N GLY A 217 14.78 10.35 11.53
CA GLY A 217 13.46 9.72 11.66
C GLY A 217 13.48 8.18 11.57
N MET A 218 14.47 7.59 10.88
CA MET A 218 14.77 6.16 10.97
C MET A 218 15.80 5.89 12.08
N SER A 219 16.67 6.85 12.38
CA SER A 219 17.64 6.80 13.49
C SER A 219 17.03 7.00 14.87
N THR A 220 15.85 7.62 14.97
CA THR A 220 15.08 7.77 16.22
C THR A 220 14.32 6.50 16.59
N VAL A 221 14.39 5.47 15.74
CA VAL A 221 13.71 4.20 15.93
C VAL A 221 14.55 3.30 16.83
N ALA A 222 13.90 2.64 17.80
CA ALA A 222 14.56 1.72 18.71
C ALA A 222 15.29 0.61 17.94
N ALA A 223 16.52 0.28 18.36
CA ALA A 223 17.32 -0.81 17.80
C ALA A 223 16.51 -2.13 17.67
N SER A 224 15.55 -2.36 18.58
CA SER A 224 14.64 -3.51 18.55
C SER A 224 13.86 -3.67 17.25
N GLN A 225 13.35 -2.58 16.64
CA GLN A 225 12.58 -2.66 15.40
C GLN A 225 13.49 -2.96 14.20
N LEU A 226 14.70 -2.39 14.19
CA LEU A 226 15.69 -2.71 13.15
C LEU A 226 16.17 -4.16 13.29
N THR A 227 16.36 -4.66 14.51
CA THR A 227 16.64 -6.08 14.76
C THR A 227 15.49 -6.98 14.34
N GLU A 228 14.23 -6.58 14.53
CA GLU A 228 13.07 -7.35 14.08
C GLU A 228 13.02 -7.48 12.56
N VAL A 229 13.38 -6.42 11.84
CA VAL A 229 13.40 -6.39 10.38
C VAL A 229 14.61 -7.14 9.81
N PHE A 230 15.82 -6.72 10.19
CA PHE A 230 17.06 -7.19 9.56
C PHE A 230 17.69 -8.38 10.26
N GLY A 231 17.28 -8.71 11.50
CA GLY A 231 17.94 -9.72 12.33
C GLY A 231 17.83 -11.15 11.83
N LYS A 232 16.92 -11.42 10.87
CA LYS A 232 16.80 -12.72 10.21
C LYS A 232 17.59 -12.83 8.89
N ILE A 233 18.13 -11.73 8.37
CA ILE A 233 18.88 -11.74 7.12
C ILE A 233 20.25 -12.35 7.37
N THR A 234 20.53 -13.48 6.73
CA THR A 234 21.80 -14.19 6.82
C THR A 234 22.66 -14.01 5.57
N THR A 235 22.04 -13.74 4.42
CA THR A 235 22.74 -13.73 3.13
C THR A 235 22.20 -12.62 2.21
N ILE A 236 23.11 -11.93 1.54
CA ILE A 236 22.83 -10.97 0.46
C ILE A 236 23.65 -11.45 -0.73
N ASP A 237 23.00 -11.80 -1.84
CA ASP A 237 23.67 -12.43 -2.99
C ASP A 237 24.62 -11.47 -3.73
N GLY A 238 24.31 -10.17 -3.70
CA GLY A 238 25.12 -9.09 -4.27
C GLY A 238 25.98 -8.41 -3.20
N TYR A 239 25.70 -7.13 -2.95
CA TYR A 239 26.40 -6.35 -1.92
C TYR A 239 25.42 -5.70 -0.95
N GLY A 240 25.83 -5.59 0.30
CA GLY A 240 25.17 -4.74 1.29
C GLY A 240 25.93 -3.44 1.45
N PHE A 241 25.26 -2.30 1.38
CA PHE A 241 25.88 -1.01 1.65
C PHE A 241 25.05 -0.22 2.65
N LEU A 242 25.73 0.40 3.62
CA LEU A 242 25.08 1.18 4.66
C LEU A 242 25.61 2.61 4.64
N LYS A 243 24.70 3.57 4.39
CA LYS A 243 24.97 5.01 4.36
C LYS A 243 24.37 5.65 5.61
N TYR A 244 25.25 6.17 6.48
CA TYR A 244 24.85 7.02 7.60
C TYR A 244 24.99 8.49 7.22
N PHE A 245 23.91 9.26 7.35
CA PHE A 245 23.95 10.73 7.28
C PHE A 245 23.97 11.30 8.70
N PHE A 246 25.15 11.65 9.19
CA PHE A 246 25.25 12.50 10.39
C PHE A 246 24.95 13.95 9.98
N ILE A 247 23.88 14.53 10.55
CA ILE A 247 23.82 15.98 10.71
C ILE A 247 24.69 16.27 11.93
N SER A 248 25.98 16.55 11.72
CA SER A 248 26.75 17.29 12.73
C SER A 248 26.11 18.66 12.81
N ILE A 249 25.27 18.87 13.83
CA ILE A 249 25.05 20.22 14.34
C ILE A 249 26.39 20.59 14.98
N MET A 250 27.26 21.21 14.19
CA MET A 250 28.44 21.92 14.69
C MET A 250 27.87 23.09 15.50
N MET A 251 27.76 22.89 16.83
CA MET A 251 27.56 23.96 17.80
C MET A 251 28.82 24.82 17.89
#